data_AF-A0A920MP55-F1
#
_entry.id   AF-A0A920MP55-F1
#
_cell.length_a   1.000
_cell.length_b   1.000
_cell.length_c   1.000
_cell.angle_alpha   90.00
_cell.angle_beta   90.00
_cell.angle_gamma   90.00
#
_symmetry.space_group_name_H-M   'P 1'
#
loop_
_entity.id
_entity.type
_entity.pdbx_description
1 polymer ?
#
loop_
_entity_poly.entity_id
_entity_poly.type
_entity_poly.pdbx_seq_one_letter_code
_entity_poly.pdbx_strand_id
1 'polypeptide(L)'
;MVTRAISNAQKKVEVRNFGIRKHLLEYDDVMNQQRQVVYDIRNQALAGENMLESVLHILDDFVLDEIEMQSDDIYAWDWDYLKQRFASFIMVDATLERIQEELGQNDINNEDIIEWVIEQAKAVYKARQSLVPDEAIREFERFVILRPD
;
A
#
# COMPACT_ATOMS: atom_id res chain seq x y z
N MET A 1 -8.81 -17.15 -53.24
CA MET A 1 -8.49 -17.82 -51.96
C MET A 1 -7.27 -17.22 -51.25
N VAL A 2 -6.18 -16.91 -51.96
CA VAL A 2 -4.94 -16.31 -51.39
C VAL A 2 -5.18 -14.95 -50.72
N THR A 3 -5.97 -14.05 -51.33
CA THR A 3 -6.27 -12.71 -50.77
C THR A 3 -6.99 -12.78 -49.42
N ARG A 4 -7.85 -13.78 -49.23
CA ARG A 4 -8.61 -13.98 -47.99
C ARG A 4 -7.70 -14.53 -46.87
N ALA A 5 -6.72 -15.37 -47.24
CA ALA A 5 -5.71 -15.86 -46.30
C ALA A 5 -4.75 -14.74 -45.84
N ILE A 6 -4.33 -13.85 -46.75
CA ILE A 6 -3.48 -12.70 -46.42
C ILE A 6 -4.21 -11.70 -45.50
N SER A 7 -5.47 -11.38 -45.80
CA SER A 7 -6.29 -10.50 -44.95
C SER A 7 -6.50 -11.09 -43.55
N ASN A 8 -6.75 -12.40 -43.45
CA ASN A 8 -6.85 -13.08 -42.15
C ASN A 8 -5.53 -13.06 -41.37
N ALA A 9 -4.40 -13.22 -42.06
CA ALA A 9 -3.08 -13.14 -41.43
C ALA A 9 -2.78 -11.72 -40.92
N GLN A 10 -3.09 -10.67 -41.69
CA GLN A 10 -2.97 -9.28 -41.24
C GLN A 10 -3.85 -9.00 -40.02
N LYS A 11 -5.12 -9.40 -40.05
CA LYS A 11 -6.03 -9.25 -38.92
C LYS A 11 -5.51 -9.93 -37.65
N LYS A 12 -4.88 -11.11 -37.79
CA LYS A 12 -4.27 -11.83 -36.65
C LYS A 12 -3.04 -11.11 -36.08
N VAL A 13 -2.23 -10.47 -36.93
CA VAL A 13 -1.10 -9.63 -36.50
C VAL A 13 -1.58 -8.36 -35.82
N GLU A 14 -2.63 -7.71 -36.34
CA GLU A 14 -3.24 -6.53 -35.73
C GLU A 14 -3.85 -6.84 -34.36
N VAL A 15 -4.59 -7.96 -34.22
CA VAL A 15 -5.13 -8.40 -32.92
C VAL A 15 -4.02 -8.66 -31.92
N ARG A 16 -2.92 -9.29 -32.35
CA ARG A 16 -1.74 -9.50 -31.49
C ARG A 16 -1.09 -8.18 -31.08
N ASN A 17 -0.90 -7.25 -32.01
CA ASN A 17 -0.32 -5.93 -31.72
C ASN A 17 -1.23 -5.08 -30.82
N PHE A 18 -2.54 -5.22 -30.96
CA PHE A 18 -3.53 -4.57 -30.10
C PHE A 18 -3.50 -5.16 -28.69
N GLY A 19 -3.42 -6.49 -28.54
CA GLY A 19 -3.26 -7.15 -27.24
C GLY A 19 -2.00 -6.72 -26.50
N ILE A 20 -0.85 -6.64 -27.20
CA ILE A 20 0.41 -6.15 -26.62
C ILE A 20 0.28 -4.69 -26.15
N ARG A 21 -0.37 -3.83 -26.94
CA ARG A 21 -0.60 -2.43 -26.54
C ARG A 21 -1.56 -2.30 -25.37
N LYS A 22 -2.59 -3.15 -25.29
CA LYS A 22 -3.55 -3.17 -24.18
C LYS A 22 -2.83 -3.49 -22.86
N HIS A 23 -1.99 -4.52 -22.85
CA HIS A 23 -1.20 -4.85 -21.66
C HIS A 23 -0.23 -3.74 -21.27
N LEU A 24 0.48 -3.13 -22.23
CA LEU A 24 1.35 -1.99 -21.93
C LEU A 24 0.57 -0.79 -21.35
N LEU A 25 -0.65 -0.54 -21.85
CA LEU A 25 -1.53 0.52 -21.36
C LEU A 25 -2.04 0.21 -19.94
N GLU A 26 -2.40 -1.04 -19.65
CA GLU A 26 -2.84 -1.48 -18.32
C GLU A 26 -1.72 -1.30 -17.27
N TYR A 27 -0.45 -1.58 -17.63
CA TYR A 27 0.70 -1.27 -16.77
C TYR A 27 0.93 0.24 -16.61
N ASP A 28 0.76 1.02 -17.68
CA ASP A 28 0.91 2.49 -17.62
C ASP A 28 -0.20 3.15 -16.80
N ASP A 29 -1.42 2.60 -16.82
CA ASP A 29 -2.55 3.09 -16.03
C ASP A 29 -2.31 2.92 -14.52
N VAL A 30 -1.76 1.77 -14.10
CA VAL A 30 -1.36 1.54 -12.69
C VAL A 30 -0.25 2.52 -12.28
N MET A 31 0.79 2.68 -13.11
CA MET A 31 1.88 3.60 -12.85
C MET A 31 1.44 5.08 -12.86
N ASN A 32 0.47 5.44 -13.70
CA ASN A 32 -0.09 6.80 -13.77
C ASN A 32 -0.95 7.11 -12.55
N GLN A 33 -1.75 6.16 -12.06
CA GLN A 33 -2.51 6.33 -10.82
C GLN A 33 -1.57 6.52 -9.62
N GLN A 34 -0.53 5.68 -9.50
CA GLN A 34 0.50 5.83 -8.46
C GLN A 34 1.20 7.20 -8.57
N ARG A 35 1.53 7.64 -9.78
CA ARG A 35 2.15 8.96 -10.02
C ARG A 35 1.25 10.12 -9.61
N GLN A 36 -0.07 10.02 -9.87
CA GLN A 36 -1.04 11.03 -9.44
C GLN A 36 -1.10 11.12 -7.92
N VAL A 37 -1.21 9.97 -7.21
CA VAL A 37 -1.21 9.92 -5.74
C VAL A 37 0.05 10.56 -5.16
N VAL A 38 1.24 10.23 -5.68
CA VAL A 38 2.51 10.81 -5.21
C VAL A 38 2.56 12.33 -5.44
N TYR A 39 2.10 12.81 -6.60
CA TYR A 39 2.08 14.25 -6.86
C TYR A 39 1.05 14.99 -6.03
N ASP A 40 -0.11 14.41 -5.75
CA ASP A 40 -1.13 15.01 -4.91
C ASP A 40 -0.62 15.15 -3.47
N ILE A 41 -0.02 14.11 -2.92
CA ILE A 41 0.63 14.14 -1.59
C ILE A 41 1.74 15.20 -1.55
N ARG A 42 2.57 15.29 -2.61
CA ARG A 42 3.64 16.28 -2.69
C ARG A 42 3.09 17.71 -2.78
N ASN A 43 2.02 17.92 -3.54
CA ASN A 43 1.37 19.22 -3.68
C ASN A 43 0.72 19.67 -2.36
N GLN A 44 0.05 18.76 -1.64
CA GLN A 44 -0.48 19.00 -0.29
C GLN A 44 0.64 19.43 0.67
N ALA A 45 1.78 18.73 0.65
CA ALA A 45 2.93 19.09 1.48
C ALA A 45 3.50 20.47 1.14
N LEU A 46 3.58 20.83 -0.15
CA LEU A 46 4.03 22.15 -0.60
C LEU A 46 3.04 23.27 -0.26
N ALA A 47 1.73 22.97 -0.26
CA ALA A 47 0.67 23.91 0.13
C ALA A 47 0.64 24.18 1.65
N GLY A 48 1.40 23.43 2.45
CA GLY A 48 1.44 23.58 3.89
C GLY A 48 0.23 22.96 4.60
N GLU A 49 -0.49 22.06 3.93
CA GLU A 49 -1.66 21.39 4.47
C GLU A 49 -1.27 20.41 5.60
N ASN A 50 -2.28 19.95 6.33
CA ASN A 50 -2.09 18.91 7.34
C ASN A 50 -1.85 17.57 6.62
N MET A 51 -0.67 17.00 6.82
CA MET A 51 -0.25 15.77 6.15
C MET A 51 -0.74 14.49 6.84
N LEU A 52 -1.46 14.61 7.96
CA LEU A 52 -1.94 13.46 8.72
C LEU A 52 -2.69 12.45 7.84
N GLU A 53 -3.61 12.93 7.01
CA GLU A 53 -4.40 12.04 6.12
C GLU A 53 -3.49 11.28 5.14
N SER A 54 -2.54 11.97 4.52
CA SER A 54 -1.57 11.34 3.62
C SER A 54 -0.68 10.33 4.34
N VAL A 55 -0.24 10.63 5.57
CA VAL A 55 0.54 9.70 6.40
C VAL A 55 -0.27 8.45 6.74
N LEU A 56 -1.54 8.62 7.09
CA LEU A 56 -2.44 7.49 7.37
C LEU A 56 -2.70 6.65 6.12
N HIS A 57 -2.84 7.28 4.95
CA HIS A 57 -2.98 6.55 3.69
C HIS A 57 -1.73 5.72 3.37
N ILE A 58 -0.53 6.31 3.51
CA ILE A 58 0.74 5.59 3.31
C ILE A 58 0.88 4.42 4.29
N LEU A 59 0.42 4.60 5.53
CA LEU A 59 0.39 3.54 6.53
C LEU A 59 -0.56 2.40 6.12
N ASP A 60 -1.78 2.74 5.70
CA ASP A 60 -2.79 1.77 5.28
C ASP A 60 -2.26 0.99 4.05
N ASP A 61 -1.71 1.68 3.04
CA ASP A 61 -1.09 1.06 1.85
C ASP A 61 0.07 0.12 2.24
N PHE A 62 0.96 0.54 3.14
CA PHE A 62 2.07 -0.29 3.58
C PHE A 62 1.62 -1.59 4.26
N VAL A 63 0.59 -1.53 5.10
CA VAL A 63 0.05 -2.72 5.77
C VAL A 63 -0.61 -3.65 4.76
N LEU A 64 -1.38 -3.09 3.82
CA LEU A 64 -2.00 -3.86 2.74
C LEU A 64 -0.95 -4.57 1.88
N ASP A 65 0.08 -3.86 1.42
CA ASP A 65 1.15 -4.42 0.59
C ASP A 65 1.86 -5.61 1.29
N GLU A 66 2.19 -5.49 2.58
CA GLU A 66 2.88 -6.56 3.31
C GLU A 66 1.98 -7.79 3.55
N ILE A 67 0.66 -7.59 3.65
CA ILE A 67 -0.33 -8.66 3.82
C ILE A 67 -0.70 -9.31 2.49
N GLU A 68 -0.84 -8.54 1.40
CA GLU A 68 -1.11 -9.06 0.05
C GLU A 68 0.04 -9.92 -0.50
N MET A 69 1.26 -9.70 -0.02
CA MET A 69 2.41 -10.57 -0.34
C MET A 69 2.34 -11.96 0.32
N GLN A 70 1.44 -12.17 1.28
CA GLN A 70 1.28 -13.45 1.97
C GLN A 70 0.36 -14.41 1.18
N SER A 71 0.26 -15.65 1.65
CA SER A 71 -0.69 -16.62 1.09
C SER A 71 -2.14 -16.33 1.50
N ASP A 72 -3.10 -16.95 0.82
CA ASP A 72 -4.51 -16.88 1.25
C ASP A 72 -4.77 -17.56 2.60
N ASP A 73 -3.91 -18.50 3.01
CA ASP A 73 -3.97 -19.20 4.30
C ASP A 73 -3.13 -18.47 5.35
N ILE A 74 -3.80 -17.91 6.37
CA ILE A 74 -3.22 -17.14 7.48
C ILE A 74 -2.22 -17.97 8.30
N TYR A 75 -2.45 -19.27 8.44
CA TYR A 75 -1.54 -20.15 9.19
C TYR A 75 -0.26 -20.47 8.43
N ALA A 76 -0.23 -20.21 7.12
CA ALA A 76 0.95 -20.37 6.28
C ALA A 76 1.75 -19.07 6.10
N TRP A 77 1.31 -17.96 6.69
CA TRP A 77 2.02 -16.68 6.64
C TRP A 77 3.37 -16.74 7.33
N ASP A 78 4.31 -15.94 6.83
CA ASP A 78 5.60 -15.74 7.49
C ASP A 78 5.43 -14.72 8.63
N TRP A 79 4.92 -15.18 9.76
CA TRP A 79 4.69 -14.35 10.95
C TRP A 79 5.97 -13.77 11.54
N ASP A 80 7.11 -14.46 11.41
CA ASP A 80 8.39 -13.94 11.88
C ASP A 80 8.83 -12.73 11.02
N TYR A 81 8.65 -12.84 9.69
CA TYR A 81 8.86 -11.71 8.77
C TYR A 81 7.93 -10.54 9.10
N LEU A 82 6.62 -10.77 9.20
CA LEU A 82 5.63 -9.71 9.47
C LEU A 82 5.90 -9.04 10.82
N LYS A 83 6.19 -9.81 11.86
CA LYS A 83 6.57 -9.30 13.18
C LYS A 83 7.78 -8.38 13.07
N GLN A 84 8.85 -8.83 12.41
CA GLN A 84 10.06 -8.02 12.25
C GLN A 84 9.77 -6.74 11.46
N ARG A 85 9.01 -6.86 10.37
CA ARG A 85 8.68 -5.77 9.47
C ARG A 85 7.84 -4.71 10.18
N PHE A 86 6.71 -5.10 10.76
CA PHE A 86 5.84 -4.17 11.46
C PHE A 86 6.50 -3.56 12.70
N ALA A 87 7.29 -4.31 13.46
CA ALA A 87 8.02 -3.76 14.59
C ALA A 87 9.07 -2.73 14.15
N SER A 88 9.74 -2.94 13.01
CA SER A 88 10.79 -2.06 12.52
C SER A 88 10.25 -0.76 11.94
N PHE A 89 9.16 -0.82 11.17
CA PHE A 89 8.64 0.34 10.42
C PHE A 89 7.56 1.11 11.17
N ILE A 90 6.64 0.41 11.83
CA ILE A 90 5.45 1.01 12.46
C ILE A 90 5.40 0.78 13.97
N MET A 91 6.39 0.07 14.53
CA MET A 91 6.51 -0.27 15.96
C MET A 91 5.31 -1.05 16.50
N VAL A 92 4.69 -1.84 15.65
CA VAL A 92 3.63 -2.77 16.03
C VAL A 92 4.22 -4.16 16.13
N ASP A 93 4.03 -4.81 17.28
CA ASP A 93 4.36 -6.22 17.47
C ASP A 93 3.14 -7.06 17.07
N ALA A 94 3.07 -7.45 15.80
CA ALA A 94 2.00 -8.29 15.28
C ALA A 94 2.41 -9.76 15.30
N THR A 95 1.69 -10.56 16.07
CA THR A 95 1.73 -12.03 15.99
C THR A 95 0.32 -12.57 15.97
N LEU A 96 0.12 -13.74 15.36
CA LEU A 96 -1.19 -14.36 15.26
C LEU A 96 -1.85 -14.52 16.63
N GLU A 97 -1.10 -15.03 17.61
CA GLU A 97 -1.61 -15.28 18.96
C GLU A 97 -2.08 -13.99 19.64
N ARG A 98 -1.31 -12.91 19.46
CA ARG A 98 -1.63 -11.61 20.06
C ARG A 98 -2.89 -11.02 19.43
N ILE A 99 -3.00 -11.09 18.11
CA ILE A 99 -4.17 -10.57 17.39
C ILE A 99 -5.41 -11.34 17.82
N GLN A 100 -5.34 -12.67 17.88
CA GLN A 100 -6.44 -13.52 18.34
C GLN A 100 -6.83 -13.23 19.80
N GLU A 101 -5.86 -13.02 20.68
CA GLU A 101 -6.09 -12.68 22.09
C GLU A 101 -6.79 -11.32 22.24
N GLU A 102 -6.31 -10.29 21.53
CA GLU A 102 -6.88 -8.94 21.61
C GLU A 102 -8.27 -8.85 20.96
N LEU A 103 -8.51 -9.56 19.85
CA LEU A 103 -9.83 -9.63 19.20
C LEU A 103 -10.81 -10.60 19.90
N GLY A 104 -10.30 -11.48 20.76
CA GLY A 104 -11.10 -12.49 21.45
C GLY A 104 -11.71 -13.55 20.52
N GLN A 105 -11.11 -13.77 19.35
CA GLN A 105 -11.60 -14.68 18.31
C GLN A 105 -10.44 -15.52 17.77
N ASN A 106 -10.67 -16.83 17.61
CA ASN A 106 -9.67 -17.77 17.07
C ASN A 106 -9.69 -17.84 15.55
N ASP A 107 -10.85 -17.59 14.95
CA ASP A 107 -11.05 -17.60 13.51
C ASP A 107 -11.08 -16.15 13.05
N ILE A 108 -9.93 -15.66 12.57
CA ILE A 108 -9.74 -14.30 12.08
C ILE A 108 -9.43 -14.36 10.60
N ASN A 109 -9.87 -13.36 9.85
CA ASN A 109 -9.59 -13.23 8.42
C ASN A 109 -8.50 -12.16 8.16
N ASN A 110 -8.12 -11.98 6.90
CA ASN A 110 -7.09 -11.00 6.52
C ASN A 110 -7.52 -9.56 6.84
N GLU A 111 -8.80 -9.21 6.66
CA GLU A 111 -9.35 -7.89 6.94
C GLU A 111 -9.25 -7.58 8.45
N ASP A 112 -9.55 -8.54 9.32
CA ASP A 112 -9.42 -8.39 10.77
C ASP A 112 -7.96 -8.10 11.19
N ILE A 113 -7.00 -8.77 10.55
CA ILE A 113 -5.57 -8.55 10.80
C ILE A 113 -5.14 -7.17 10.31
N ILE A 114 -5.56 -6.77 9.10
CA ILE A 114 -5.28 -5.44 8.53
C ILE A 114 -5.80 -4.36 9.48
N GLU A 115 -7.07 -4.44 9.87
CA GLU A 115 -7.71 -3.46 10.74
C GLU A 115 -6.97 -3.36 12.09
N TRP A 116 -6.67 -4.50 12.72
CA TRP A 116 -5.94 -4.51 13.98
C TRP A 116 -4.55 -3.87 13.87
N VAL A 117 -3.76 -4.22 12.85
CA VAL A 117 -2.40 -3.66 12.67
C VAL A 117 -2.47 -2.14 12.46
N ILE A 118 -3.41 -1.69 11.63
CA ILE A 118 -3.63 -0.26 11.34
C ILE A 118 -4.04 0.49 12.61
N GLU A 119 -4.96 -0.04 13.41
CA GLU A 119 -5.38 0.59 14.67
C GLU A 119 -4.22 0.71 15.66
N GLN A 120 -3.42 -0.34 15.83
CA GLN A 120 -2.25 -0.31 16.71
C GLN A 120 -1.22 0.73 16.22
N ALA A 121 -0.96 0.79 14.91
CA ALA A 121 -0.05 1.77 14.33
C ALA A 121 -0.56 3.21 14.50
N LYS A 122 -1.86 3.45 14.30
CA LYS A 122 -2.52 4.74 14.57
C LYS A 122 -2.38 5.14 16.04
N ALA A 123 -2.53 4.18 16.96
CA ALA A 123 -2.34 4.42 18.39
C ALA A 123 -0.88 4.80 18.73
N VAL A 124 0.11 4.09 18.17
CA VAL A 124 1.53 4.39 18.32
C VAL A 124 1.85 5.79 17.78
N TYR A 125 1.35 6.11 16.58
CA TYR A 125 1.54 7.41 15.96
C TYR A 125 0.95 8.54 16.82
N LYS A 126 -0.29 8.38 17.31
CA LYS A 126 -0.95 9.37 18.19
C LYS A 126 -0.21 9.55 19.52
N ALA A 127 0.29 8.46 20.10
CA ALA A 127 1.10 8.51 21.31
C ALA A 127 2.38 9.32 21.07
N ARG A 128 3.08 9.10 19.96
CA ARG A 128 4.26 9.89 19.56
C ARG A 128 3.94 11.35 19.30
N GLN A 129 2.84 11.63 18.61
CA GLN A 129 2.36 12.98 18.36
C GLN A 129 2.16 13.74 19.67
N SER A 130 1.60 13.10 20.70
CA SER A 130 1.38 13.74 22.01
C SER A 130 2.66 14.13 22.76
N LEU A 131 3.81 13.54 22.39
CA LEU A 131 5.11 13.80 23.01
C LEU A 131 5.88 14.95 22.35
N VAL A 132 5.41 15.44 21.21
CA VAL A 132 6.09 16.45 20.39
C VAL A 132 5.17 17.64 20.18
N PRO A 133 5.68 18.88 20.18
CA PRO A 133 4.87 20.04 19.80
C PRO A 133 4.25 19.86 18.40
N ASP A 134 2.97 20.16 18.32
CA ASP A 134 2.12 20.06 17.12
C ASP A 134 2.72 20.71 15.86
N GLU A 135 3.41 21.84 16.03
CA GLU A 135 4.07 22.54 14.93
C GLU A 135 5.29 21.77 14.40
N ALA A 136 6.08 21.21 15.32
CA ALA A 136 7.28 20.47 14.98
C ALA A 136 6.96 19.15 14.24
N ILE A 137 5.88 18.45 14.63
CA ILE A 137 5.50 17.22 13.93
C ILE A 137 4.97 17.50 12.51
N ARG A 138 4.18 18.57 12.33
CA ARG A 138 3.70 19.00 11.01
C ARG A 138 4.84 19.41 10.09
N GLU A 139 5.84 20.14 10.61
CA GLU A 139 7.04 20.46 9.83
C GLU A 139 7.84 19.22 9.47
N PHE A 140 7.97 18.28 10.42
CA PHE A 140 8.68 17.03 10.20
C PHE A 140 8.01 16.17 9.13
N GLU A 141 6.69 16.02 9.16
CA GLU A 141 5.94 15.26 8.14
C GLU A 141 6.12 15.84 6.75
N ARG A 142 5.97 17.16 6.60
CA ARG A 142 6.22 17.84 5.33
C ARG A 142 7.66 17.62 4.87
N PHE A 143 8.63 17.75 5.77
CA PHE A 143 10.03 17.52 5.44
C PHE A 143 10.28 16.08 4.95
N VAL A 144 9.72 15.07 5.63
CA VAL A 144 9.85 13.66 5.27
C VAL A 144 9.23 13.39 3.89
N ILE A 145 8.02 13.88 3.64
CA ILE A 145 7.31 13.69 2.37
C ILE A 145 8.01 14.38 1.20
N LEU A 146 8.58 15.57 1.43
CA LEU A 146 9.27 16.34 0.39
C LEU A 146 10.71 15.89 0.16
N ARG A 147 11.26 15.02 1.02
CA ARG A 147 12.63 14.57 0.90
C ARG A 147 12.78 13.77 -0.40
N PRO A 148 13.63 14.20 -1.34
CA PRO A 148 14.00 13.34 -2.46
C PRO A 148 14.83 12.16 -1.93
N ASP A 149 14.55 10.96 -2.43
CA ASP A 149 15.39 9.77 -2.21
C ASP A 149 16.84 10.01 -2.66
#